data_AF-A0A4Y2CG90-F1
#
_entry.id   AF-A0A4Y2CG90-F1
#
_cell.length_a   1.000
_cell.length_b   1.000
_cell.length_c   1.000
_cell.angle_alpha   90.00
_cell.angle_beta   90.00
_cell.angle_gamma   90.00
#
_symmetry.space_group_name_H-M   'P 1'
#
loop_
_entity.id
_entity.type
_entity.pdbx_description
1 polymer ?
#
loop_
_entity_poly.entity_id
_entity_poly.type
_entity_poly.pdbx_seq_one_letter_code
_entity_poly.pdbx_strand_id
1 'polypeptide(L)'
;MHWELGDSENIPRLFPVLGEEYFRPVEREKMFVGKINIKKETSRLIKELSSHWPIGSHLKRVRWTQQKDIFEILIRPVMEDELHNCSVSSILGDMDINRTGLMDSVTVLDVPKFPVLTHRQYKEAKEYWPVQFREDKNIERVLEDSFFSVDEKKTIATFIKMSLGAAQYGDDKVGCVVVDPTTSETIAIAHDRRDSHPIQHSVMVAVELVSRSQGGGSWNIDSEHVYHKPFSKEEMENKIAEIKKSNPDKDAKKFLPYLCTGYDIYISREPCVM
;
A
#
# COMPACT_ATOMS: atom_id res chain seq x y z
N MET A 1 32.94 -21.78 -15.35
CA MET A 1 32.14 -21.21 -16.44
C MET A 1 32.39 -19.71 -16.38
N HIS A 2 33.21 -19.19 -17.30
CA HIS A 2 33.61 -17.79 -17.37
C HIS A 2 32.42 -16.95 -17.80
N TRP A 3 32.06 -15.94 -17.02
CA TRP A 3 31.10 -14.93 -17.44
C TRP A 3 31.89 -13.79 -18.08
N GLU A 4 31.85 -13.73 -19.41
CA GLU A 4 32.27 -12.56 -20.17
C GLU A 4 31.37 -11.38 -19.81
N LEU A 5 31.99 -10.25 -19.45
CA LEU A 5 31.33 -8.97 -19.28
C LEU A 5 30.94 -8.45 -20.67
N GLY A 6 29.67 -8.61 -21.03
CA GLY A 6 29.06 -8.01 -22.22
C GLY A 6 27.95 -7.02 -21.85
N ASP A 7 28.27 -5.73 -21.97
CA ASP A 7 27.45 -4.58 -22.35
C ASP A 7 25.94 -4.54 -22.04
N SER A 8 25.62 -3.91 -20.90
CA SER A 8 24.59 -2.89 -20.65
C SER A 8 24.31 -2.93 -19.14
N GLU A 9 24.31 -1.79 -18.47
CA GLU A 9 23.97 -1.72 -17.04
C GLU A 9 22.56 -2.27 -16.85
N ASN A 10 22.42 -3.55 -16.50
CA ASN A 10 21.12 -4.19 -16.35
C ASN A 10 20.49 -3.69 -15.03
N ILE A 11 19.79 -2.57 -15.12
CA ILE A 11 19.04 -1.97 -14.01
C ILE A 11 17.94 -2.98 -13.64
N PRO A 12 17.90 -3.49 -12.40
CA PRO A 12 16.89 -4.47 -12.02
C PRO A 12 15.51 -3.85 -12.12
N ARG A 13 14.56 -4.63 -12.65
CA ARG A 13 13.15 -4.31 -12.59
C ARG A 13 12.59 -4.73 -11.24
N LEU A 14 11.93 -3.81 -10.55
CA LEU A 14 11.32 -4.08 -9.26
C LEU A 14 9.82 -4.32 -9.44
N PHE A 15 9.30 -5.29 -8.71
CA PHE A 15 7.87 -5.61 -8.70
C PHE A 15 7.33 -5.32 -7.31
N PRO A 16 6.32 -4.47 -7.19
CA PRO A 16 5.78 -4.13 -5.89
C PRO A 16 4.84 -5.23 -5.37
N VAL A 17 4.97 -5.53 -4.08
CA VAL A 17 4.05 -6.40 -3.36
C VAL A 17 3.01 -5.50 -2.69
N LEU A 18 1.87 -5.31 -3.33
CA LEU A 18 0.73 -4.52 -2.84
C LEU A 18 -0.49 -5.42 -2.63
N GLY A 19 -1.49 -4.92 -1.90
CA GLY A 19 -2.78 -5.59 -1.74
C GLY A 19 -3.48 -5.82 -3.09
N GLU A 20 -4.30 -6.87 -3.17
CA GLU A 20 -5.03 -7.24 -4.38
C GLU A 20 -5.96 -6.12 -4.87
N GLU A 21 -6.43 -5.26 -3.96
CA GLU A 21 -7.29 -4.12 -4.24
C GLU A 21 -6.66 -3.08 -5.19
N TYR A 22 -5.33 -3.02 -5.29
CA TYR A 22 -4.62 -2.15 -6.23
C TYR A 22 -4.60 -2.74 -7.66
N PHE A 23 -4.73 -4.05 -7.79
CA PHE A 23 -4.65 -4.77 -9.06
C PHE A 23 -6.02 -5.21 -9.60
N ARG A 24 -7.02 -5.34 -8.73
CA ARG A 24 -8.36 -5.79 -9.13
C ARG A 24 -8.96 -4.94 -10.26
N PRO A 25 -9.75 -5.55 -11.17
CA PRO A 25 -10.55 -4.80 -12.12
C PRO A 25 -11.63 -3.97 -11.40
N VAL A 26 -12.25 -3.02 -12.09
CA VAL A 26 -13.35 -2.26 -11.51
C VAL A 26 -14.58 -3.16 -11.40
N GLU A 27 -14.82 -3.67 -10.20
CA GLU A 27 -16.05 -4.39 -9.87
C GLU A 27 -17.26 -3.46 -9.87
N ARG A 28 -18.39 -3.99 -10.31
CA ARG A 28 -19.61 -3.22 -10.57
C ARG A 28 -20.78 -3.79 -9.81
N GLU A 29 -21.70 -2.90 -9.44
CA GLU A 29 -23.00 -3.25 -8.89
C GLU A 29 -24.11 -2.46 -9.59
N LYS A 30 -25.31 -3.04 -9.63
CA LYS A 30 -26.46 -2.40 -10.26
C LYS A 30 -27.11 -1.41 -9.30
N MET A 31 -27.34 -0.20 -9.76
CA MET A 31 -28.03 0.87 -9.03
C MET A 31 -29.26 1.36 -9.79
N PHE A 32 -30.31 1.68 -9.04
CA PHE A 32 -31.42 2.49 -9.57
C PHE A 32 -30.98 3.95 -9.69
N VAL A 33 -31.22 4.53 -10.86
CA VAL A 33 -30.83 5.89 -11.23
C VAL A 33 -32.05 6.68 -11.69
N GLY A 34 -32.40 7.70 -10.92
CA GLY A 34 -33.48 8.62 -11.25
C GLY A 34 -32.99 9.82 -12.08
N LYS A 35 -33.93 10.54 -12.68
CA LYS A 35 -33.65 11.78 -13.42
C LYS A 35 -34.24 12.99 -12.71
N ILE A 36 -33.42 14.02 -12.50
CA ILE A 36 -33.83 15.30 -11.91
C ILE A 36 -34.08 16.29 -13.03
N ASN A 37 -35.28 16.89 -13.08
CA ASN A 37 -35.66 17.91 -14.06
C ASN A 37 -35.81 19.32 -13.45
N ILE A 38 -35.78 19.46 -12.11
CA ILE A 38 -35.80 20.74 -11.41
C ILE A 38 -34.50 20.90 -10.63
N LYS A 39 -33.55 21.64 -11.19
CA LYS A 39 -32.20 21.84 -10.62
C LYS A 39 -32.20 22.30 -9.15
N LYS A 40 -33.15 23.15 -8.74
CA LYS A 40 -33.27 23.68 -7.38
C LYS A 40 -33.51 22.58 -6.32
N GLU A 41 -34.09 21.45 -6.72
CA GLU A 41 -34.41 20.33 -5.82
C GLU A 41 -33.22 19.39 -5.58
N THR A 42 -32.14 19.51 -6.35
CA THR A 42 -31.00 18.58 -6.32
C THR A 42 -30.41 18.40 -4.92
N SER A 43 -30.14 19.50 -4.21
CA SER A 43 -29.53 19.44 -2.87
C SER A 43 -30.46 18.81 -1.84
N ARG A 44 -31.78 19.00 -1.98
CA ARG A 44 -32.78 18.37 -1.11
C ARG A 44 -32.85 16.87 -1.39
N LEU A 45 -32.98 16.49 -2.66
CA LEU A 45 -33.02 15.08 -3.08
C LEU A 45 -31.76 14.32 -2.65
N ILE A 46 -30.56 14.93 -2.76
CA ILE A 46 -29.33 14.32 -2.24
C ILE A 46 -29.44 14.05 -0.74
N LYS A 47 -29.92 15.02 0.06
CA LYS A 47 -30.02 14.89 1.52
C LYS A 47 -31.03 13.82 1.93
N GLU A 48 -32.26 13.87 1.39
CA GLU A 48 -33.32 12.90 1.69
C GLU A 48 -32.90 11.49 1.27
N LEU A 49 -32.42 11.32 0.03
CA LEU A 49 -32.00 9.99 -0.40
C LEU A 49 -30.77 9.48 0.36
N SER A 50 -29.88 10.36 0.85
CA SER A 50 -28.75 9.93 1.67
C SER A 50 -29.15 9.53 3.09
N SER A 51 -30.24 10.10 3.65
CA SER A 51 -30.73 9.66 4.96
C SER A 51 -31.41 8.30 4.91
N HIS A 52 -32.06 7.98 3.79
CA HIS A 52 -32.72 6.68 3.59
C HIS A 52 -31.77 5.62 3.02
N TRP A 53 -30.93 5.98 2.05
CA TRP A 53 -29.96 5.10 1.38
C TRP A 53 -28.60 5.75 1.23
N PRO A 54 -27.75 5.67 2.27
CA PRO A 54 -26.36 6.06 2.14
C PRO A 54 -25.67 5.27 1.02
N ILE A 55 -24.86 5.95 0.21
CA ILE A 55 -23.96 5.32 -0.77
C ILE A 55 -22.51 5.57 -0.37
N GLY A 56 -21.60 4.74 -0.86
CA GLY A 56 -20.18 4.91 -0.58
C GLY A 56 -19.65 6.28 -1.00
N SER A 57 -18.77 6.85 -0.18
CA SER A 57 -18.17 8.18 -0.41
C SER A 57 -17.35 8.26 -1.69
N HIS A 58 -16.97 7.12 -2.27
CA HIS A 58 -16.28 7.02 -3.54
C HIS A 58 -17.16 7.35 -4.75
N LEU A 59 -18.49 7.32 -4.63
CA LEU A 59 -19.41 7.69 -5.73
C LEU A 59 -19.88 9.14 -5.59
N LYS A 60 -19.92 9.88 -6.71
CA LYS A 60 -20.67 11.15 -6.74
C LYS A 60 -22.14 10.83 -6.91
N ARG A 61 -22.99 11.28 -5.98
CA ARG A 61 -24.43 10.93 -6.00
C ARG A 61 -25.18 11.44 -7.23
N VAL A 62 -24.73 12.54 -7.84
CA VAL A 62 -25.37 13.17 -9.00
C VAL A 62 -24.36 13.39 -10.13
N ARG A 63 -24.81 13.22 -11.37
CA ARG A 63 -24.06 13.57 -12.58
C ARG A 63 -24.89 14.39 -13.56
N TRP A 64 -24.20 15.17 -14.38
CA TRP A 64 -24.81 15.88 -15.51
C TRP A 64 -25.12 14.89 -16.63
N THR A 65 -26.21 15.16 -17.36
CA THR A 65 -26.52 14.44 -18.60
C THR A 65 -26.22 15.33 -19.82
N GLN A 66 -26.33 14.76 -21.02
CA GLN A 66 -26.24 15.52 -22.26
C GLN A 66 -27.46 16.45 -22.48
N GLN A 67 -28.58 16.16 -21.81
CA GLN A 67 -29.78 16.97 -21.89
C GLN A 67 -29.66 18.17 -20.95
N LYS A 68 -29.94 19.36 -21.49
CA LYS A 68 -29.87 20.60 -20.73
C LYS A 68 -30.85 20.56 -19.55
N ASP A 69 -30.35 20.96 -18.37
CA ASP A 69 -31.10 21.03 -17.11
C ASP A 69 -31.64 19.68 -16.59
N ILE A 70 -31.15 18.56 -17.12
CA ILE A 70 -31.45 17.21 -16.63
C ILE A 70 -30.21 16.57 -16.01
N PHE A 71 -30.39 16.03 -14.81
CA PHE A 71 -29.34 15.35 -14.05
C PHE A 71 -29.74 13.92 -13.74
N GLU A 72 -28.77 13.04 -13.56
CA GLU A 72 -29.00 11.69 -13.06
C GLU A 72 -28.55 11.59 -11.60
N ILE A 73 -29.35 10.93 -10.77
CA ILE A 73 -29.10 10.74 -9.34
C ILE A 73 -29.18 9.26 -8.98
N LEU A 74 -28.16 8.75 -8.28
CA LEU A 74 -28.21 7.41 -7.71
C LEU A 74 -29.26 7.37 -6.60
N ILE A 75 -30.11 6.35 -6.58
CA ILE A 75 -31.14 6.17 -5.55
C ILE A 75 -30.62 5.15 -4.52
N ARG A 76 -30.54 3.87 -4.93
CA ARG A 76 -30.11 2.74 -4.11
C ARG A 76 -29.67 1.54 -4.98
N PRO A 77 -29.00 0.53 -4.41
CA PRO A 77 -28.71 -0.73 -5.09
C PRO A 77 -29.97 -1.48 -5.50
N VAL A 78 -29.88 -2.24 -6.59
CA VAL A 78 -30.94 -3.12 -7.09
C VAL A 78 -30.84 -4.48 -6.40
N MET A 79 -31.95 -4.99 -5.86
CA MET A 79 -32.01 -6.37 -5.34
C MET A 79 -32.28 -7.36 -6.49
N GLU A 80 -31.87 -8.63 -6.33
CA GLU A 80 -31.88 -9.62 -7.42
C GLU A 80 -33.27 -9.83 -8.07
N ASP A 81 -34.34 -9.63 -7.31
CA ASP A 81 -35.74 -9.80 -7.71
C ASP A 81 -36.39 -8.54 -8.33
N GLU A 82 -35.70 -7.40 -8.35
CA GLU A 82 -36.29 -6.09 -8.71
C GLU A 82 -36.01 -5.62 -10.15
N LEU A 83 -35.44 -6.46 -11.01
CA LEU A 83 -35.03 -6.05 -12.36
C LEU A 83 -36.18 -5.59 -13.29
N HIS A 84 -37.44 -5.77 -12.89
CA HIS A 84 -38.62 -5.52 -13.72
C HIS A 84 -39.49 -4.33 -13.28
N ASN A 85 -39.26 -3.78 -12.08
CA ASN A 85 -39.99 -2.61 -11.56
C ASN A 85 -39.14 -1.33 -11.73
N CYS A 86 -39.57 -0.43 -12.62
CA CYS A 86 -38.77 0.74 -13.03
C CYS A 86 -39.46 2.10 -12.83
N SER A 87 -40.47 2.19 -11.94
CA SER A 87 -41.05 3.49 -11.58
C SER A 87 -40.48 4.02 -10.27
N VAL A 88 -40.34 5.34 -10.16
CA VAL A 88 -39.93 6.00 -8.91
C VAL A 88 -40.84 5.61 -7.75
N SER A 89 -42.16 5.52 -8.01
CA SER A 89 -43.15 5.14 -7.00
C SER A 89 -42.92 3.73 -6.44
N SER A 90 -42.59 2.75 -7.30
CA SER A 90 -42.28 1.38 -6.87
C SER A 90 -40.97 1.29 -6.09
N ILE A 91 -39.97 2.07 -6.49
CA ILE A 91 -38.61 2.00 -5.91
C ILE A 91 -38.52 2.73 -4.57
N LEU A 92 -39.20 3.87 -4.44
CA LEU A 92 -39.24 4.65 -3.20
C LEU A 92 -40.31 4.12 -2.22
N GLY A 93 -41.33 3.42 -2.71
CA GLY A 93 -42.42 2.87 -1.89
C GLY A 93 -43.11 3.95 -1.04
N ASP A 94 -43.37 3.60 0.23
CA ASP A 94 -44.02 4.47 1.23
C ASP A 94 -43.04 5.38 1.98
N MET A 95 -41.80 5.53 1.50
CA MET A 95 -40.84 6.43 2.14
C MET A 95 -41.27 7.90 2.00
N ASP A 96 -41.06 8.66 3.08
CA ASP A 96 -41.35 10.09 3.16
C ASP A 96 -40.30 10.93 2.41
N ILE A 97 -40.22 10.69 1.09
CA ILE A 97 -39.30 11.38 0.20
C ILE A 97 -40.13 12.23 -0.74
N ASN A 98 -39.86 13.53 -0.73
CA ASN A 98 -40.56 14.45 -1.60
C ASN A 98 -40.02 14.29 -3.04
N ARG A 99 -40.88 13.74 -3.91
CA ARG A 99 -40.57 13.40 -5.31
C ARG A 99 -40.50 14.62 -6.24
N THR A 100 -40.73 15.84 -5.73
CA THR A 100 -40.66 17.07 -6.54
C THR A 100 -39.30 17.17 -7.22
N GLY A 101 -39.32 17.39 -8.53
CA GLY A 101 -38.12 17.49 -9.35
C GLY A 101 -37.52 16.15 -9.79
N LEU A 102 -38.08 15.01 -9.38
CA LEU A 102 -37.70 13.68 -9.84
C LEU A 102 -38.70 13.19 -10.90
N MET A 103 -38.20 12.78 -12.07
CA MET A 103 -39.02 12.17 -13.13
C MET A 103 -39.41 10.75 -12.75
N ASP A 104 -40.61 10.29 -13.13
CA ASP A 104 -41.12 8.96 -12.76
C ASP A 104 -40.32 7.80 -13.38
N SER A 105 -39.63 8.05 -14.50
CA SER A 105 -38.77 7.06 -15.15
C SER A 105 -37.48 6.82 -14.35
N VAL A 106 -37.20 5.55 -14.03
CA VAL A 106 -35.93 5.11 -13.43
C VAL A 106 -35.20 4.17 -14.38
N THR A 107 -33.88 4.26 -14.41
CA THR A 107 -33.01 3.35 -15.15
C THR A 107 -32.15 2.54 -14.19
N VAL A 108 -31.74 1.36 -14.63
CA VAL A 108 -30.74 0.55 -13.91
C VAL A 108 -29.41 0.71 -14.62
N LEU A 109 -28.38 1.13 -13.89
CA LEU A 109 -27.02 1.28 -14.41
C LEU A 109 -26.02 0.52 -13.55
N ASP A 110 -24.96 0.02 -14.18
CA ASP A 110 -23.79 -0.50 -13.48
C ASP A 110 -22.95 0.67 -12.96
N VAL A 111 -22.59 0.64 -11.67
CA VAL A 111 -21.69 1.62 -11.04
C VAL A 111 -20.52 0.93 -10.35
N PRO A 112 -19.38 1.61 -10.14
CA PRO A 112 -18.26 1.07 -9.38
C PRO A 112 -18.65 0.72 -7.94
N LYS A 113 -18.50 -0.55 -7.58
CA LYS A 113 -18.85 -1.07 -6.25
C LYS A 113 -17.88 -0.60 -5.17
N PHE A 114 -16.59 -0.54 -5.51
CA PHE A 114 -15.54 -0.17 -4.57
C PHE A 114 -14.84 1.15 -4.93
N PRO A 115 -14.20 1.81 -3.95
CA PRO A 115 -13.32 2.94 -4.21
C PRO A 115 -12.18 2.56 -5.16
N VAL A 116 -11.83 3.49 -6.04
CA VAL A 116 -10.67 3.38 -6.92
C VAL A 116 -9.41 3.81 -6.17
N LEU A 117 -8.34 3.05 -6.32
CA LEU A 117 -7.06 3.28 -5.63
C LEU A 117 -5.95 3.67 -6.59
N THR A 118 -6.14 3.45 -7.89
CA THR A 118 -5.14 3.74 -8.93
C THR A 118 -5.73 4.56 -10.07
N HIS A 119 -4.88 5.26 -10.82
CA HIS A 119 -5.29 6.04 -11.99
C HIS A 119 -5.87 5.14 -13.08
N ARG A 120 -5.36 3.92 -13.22
CA ARG A 120 -5.91 2.88 -14.11
C ARG A 120 -7.37 2.57 -13.75
N GLN A 121 -7.63 2.26 -12.49
CA GLN A 121 -8.98 1.99 -11.99
C GLN A 121 -9.88 3.22 -12.11
N TYR A 122 -9.36 4.41 -11.82
CA TYR A 122 -10.13 5.66 -11.97
C TYR A 122 -10.59 5.88 -13.41
N LYS A 123 -9.70 5.69 -14.39
CA LYS A 123 -10.02 5.82 -15.82
C LYS A 123 -11.12 4.84 -16.23
N GLU A 124 -11.02 3.59 -15.80
CA GLU A 124 -12.03 2.56 -16.07
C GLU A 124 -13.36 2.85 -15.36
N ALA A 125 -13.34 3.23 -14.08
CA ALA A 125 -14.52 3.48 -13.28
C ALA A 125 -15.35 4.68 -13.79
N LYS A 126 -14.68 5.70 -14.31
CA LYS A 126 -15.31 6.92 -14.82
C LYS A 126 -16.24 6.66 -16.02
N GLU A 127 -16.01 5.59 -16.78
CA GLU A 127 -16.87 5.18 -17.89
C GLU A 127 -18.25 4.68 -17.39
N TYR A 128 -18.31 4.13 -16.18
CA TYR A 128 -19.55 3.63 -15.57
C TYR A 128 -20.27 4.74 -14.81
N TRP A 129 -19.56 5.40 -13.88
CA TRP A 129 -20.14 6.46 -13.05
C TRP A 129 -19.07 7.42 -12.52
N PRO A 130 -19.38 8.72 -12.32
CA PRO A 130 -18.42 9.64 -11.72
C PRO A 130 -18.05 9.24 -10.29
N VAL A 131 -16.76 8.98 -10.07
CA VAL A 131 -16.18 8.64 -8.77
C VAL A 131 -15.37 9.78 -8.17
N GLN A 132 -15.14 9.72 -6.87
CA GLN A 132 -14.11 10.48 -6.17
C GLN A 132 -12.81 9.69 -6.22
N PHE A 133 -11.73 10.33 -6.67
CA PHE A 133 -10.39 9.76 -6.67
C PHE A 133 -9.42 10.81 -6.15
N ARG A 134 -8.60 10.41 -5.18
CA ARG A 134 -7.44 11.16 -4.71
C ARG A 134 -6.25 10.27 -4.95
N GLU A 135 -5.39 10.72 -5.86
CA GLU A 135 -4.20 9.98 -6.25
C GLU A 135 -3.24 9.86 -5.06
N ASP A 136 -2.83 8.63 -4.78
CA ASP A 136 -1.67 8.36 -3.95
C ASP A 136 -0.44 8.32 -4.85
N LYS A 137 0.31 9.43 -4.86
CA LYS A 137 1.50 9.58 -5.70
C LYS A 137 2.56 8.51 -5.44
N ASN A 138 2.65 7.99 -4.22
CA ASN A 138 3.62 6.94 -3.91
C ASN A 138 3.20 5.64 -4.56
N ILE A 139 1.92 5.26 -4.46
CA ILE A 139 1.38 4.07 -5.11
C ILE A 139 1.53 4.16 -6.62
N GLU A 140 1.21 5.29 -7.24
CA GLU A 140 1.38 5.45 -8.70
C GLU A 140 2.85 5.29 -9.10
N ARG A 141 3.78 5.94 -8.39
CA ARG A 141 5.21 5.77 -8.64
C ARG A 141 5.69 4.33 -8.47
N VAL A 142 5.13 3.62 -7.50
CA VAL A 142 5.43 2.20 -7.25
C VAL A 142 4.92 1.33 -8.41
N LEU A 143 3.70 1.55 -8.89
CA LEU A 143 3.11 0.81 -10.01
C LEU A 143 3.80 1.10 -11.35
N GLU A 144 4.34 2.31 -11.51
CA GLU A 144 5.07 2.75 -12.71
C GLU A 144 6.57 2.40 -12.69
N ASP A 145 7.07 1.71 -11.66
CA ASP A 145 8.50 1.41 -11.45
C ASP A 145 9.39 2.68 -11.43
N SER A 146 8.83 3.80 -10.93
CA SER A 146 9.46 5.12 -10.81
C SER A 146 9.64 5.57 -9.35
N PHE A 147 9.37 4.68 -8.39
CA PHE A 147 9.57 4.94 -6.98
C PHE A 147 11.05 5.07 -6.62
N PHE A 148 11.90 4.23 -7.21
CA PHE A 148 13.35 4.28 -7.06
C PHE A 148 14.00 4.84 -8.32
N SER A 149 14.99 5.70 -8.13
CA SER A 149 15.91 6.16 -9.16
C SER A 149 16.78 5.01 -9.67
N VAL A 150 17.46 5.24 -10.79
CA VAL A 150 18.39 4.26 -11.39
C VAL A 150 19.52 3.91 -10.42
N ASP A 151 20.07 4.90 -9.71
CA ASP A 151 21.16 4.67 -8.77
C ASP A 151 20.70 3.92 -7.52
N GLU A 152 19.51 4.24 -7.00
CA GLU A 152 18.90 3.46 -5.90
C GLU A 152 18.67 2.01 -6.32
N LYS A 153 18.21 1.74 -7.55
CA LYS A 153 18.06 0.38 -8.08
C LYS A 153 19.41 -0.36 -8.16
N LYS A 154 20.50 0.32 -8.52
CA LYS A 154 21.86 -0.27 -8.51
C LYS A 154 22.33 -0.58 -7.08
N THR A 155 22.02 0.30 -6.12
CA THR A 155 22.30 0.08 -4.70
C THR A 155 21.52 -1.10 -4.15
N ILE A 156 20.21 -1.18 -4.44
CA ILE A 156 19.36 -2.33 -4.10
C ILE A 156 19.94 -3.63 -4.70
N ALA A 157 20.35 -3.62 -5.97
CA ALA A 157 20.98 -4.78 -6.62
C ALA A 157 22.24 -5.24 -5.88
N THR A 158 23.02 -4.31 -5.33
CA THR A 158 24.23 -4.60 -4.58
C THR A 158 23.90 -5.32 -3.27
N PHE A 159 22.93 -4.82 -2.50
CA PHE A 159 22.52 -5.47 -1.25
C PHE A 159 21.83 -6.81 -1.47
N ILE A 160 21.05 -6.97 -2.56
CA ILE A 160 20.52 -8.29 -2.95
C ILE A 160 21.65 -9.27 -3.29
N LYS A 161 22.67 -8.85 -4.03
CA LYS A 161 23.86 -9.70 -4.30
C LYS A 161 24.58 -10.08 -3.01
N MET A 162 24.69 -9.17 -2.05
CA MET A 162 25.24 -9.48 -0.73
C MET A 162 24.41 -10.54 0.00
N SER A 163 23.07 -10.42 -0.02
CA SER A 163 22.18 -11.43 0.57
C SER A 163 22.32 -12.80 -0.11
N LEU A 164 22.50 -12.84 -1.43
CA LEU A 164 22.75 -14.06 -2.19
C LEU A 164 24.14 -14.66 -1.91
N GLY A 165 25.13 -13.82 -1.60
CA GLY A 165 26.44 -14.27 -1.15
C GLY A 165 26.36 -14.94 0.22
N ALA A 166 25.69 -14.28 1.19
CA ALA A 166 25.47 -14.83 2.52
C ALA A 166 24.66 -16.15 2.47
N ALA A 167 23.69 -16.23 1.57
CA ALA A 167 22.87 -17.43 1.37
C ALA A 167 23.70 -18.69 1.08
N GLN A 168 24.89 -18.58 0.49
CA GLN A 168 25.72 -19.75 0.14
C GLN A 168 26.19 -20.56 1.37
N TYR A 169 26.17 -19.94 2.55
CA TYR A 169 26.65 -20.53 3.79
C TYR A 169 25.52 -21.03 4.70
N GLY A 170 24.25 -20.81 4.33
CA GLY A 170 23.09 -21.30 5.07
C GLY A 170 22.56 -22.61 4.51
N ASP A 171 22.05 -23.48 5.39
CA ASP A 171 21.53 -24.81 5.04
C ASP A 171 20.44 -24.73 3.96
N ASP A 172 19.45 -23.86 4.19
CA ASP A 172 18.34 -23.63 3.27
C ASP A 172 18.61 -22.58 2.18
N LYS A 173 19.88 -22.19 2.03
CA LYS A 173 20.37 -21.20 1.08
C LYS A 173 19.60 -19.87 1.09
N VAL A 174 19.32 -19.37 2.29
CA VAL A 174 18.71 -18.04 2.48
C VAL A 174 19.70 -17.12 3.18
N GLY A 175 19.90 -15.93 2.63
CA GLY A 175 20.68 -14.87 3.23
C GLY A 175 19.86 -13.61 3.39
N CYS A 176 20.24 -12.80 4.38
CA CYS A 176 19.54 -11.60 4.76
C CYS A 176 20.56 -10.50 5.10
N VAL A 177 20.30 -9.27 4.66
CA VAL A 177 21.13 -8.10 4.93
C VAL A 177 20.25 -6.99 5.47
N VAL A 178 20.68 -6.34 6.55
CA VAL A 178 20.01 -5.17 7.14
C VAL A 178 20.90 -3.95 6.93
N VAL A 179 20.32 -2.87 6.42
CA VAL A 179 21.02 -1.65 5.99
C VAL A 179 20.35 -0.43 6.59
N ASP A 180 21.14 0.56 7.00
CA ASP A 180 20.64 1.91 7.25
C ASP A 180 20.51 2.65 5.91
N PRO A 181 19.27 2.92 5.43
CA PRO A 181 19.05 3.55 4.13
C PRO A 181 19.58 4.99 4.06
N THR A 182 19.78 5.65 5.20
CA THR A 182 20.27 7.05 5.25
C THR A 182 21.76 7.11 4.93
N THR A 183 22.52 6.13 5.42
CA THR A 183 23.98 6.08 5.29
C THR A 183 24.45 5.05 4.28
N SER A 184 23.55 4.20 3.78
CA SER A 184 23.86 2.98 3.02
C SER A 184 24.81 2.03 3.77
N GLU A 185 24.86 2.13 5.09
CA GLU A 185 25.73 1.30 5.93
C GLU A 185 25.09 -0.06 6.21
N THR A 186 25.85 -1.14 6.02
CA THR A 186 25.40 -2.48 6.41
C THR A 186 25.47 -2.64 7.92
N ILE A 187 24.32 -2.92 8.54
CA ILE A 187 24.20 -3.12 9.98
C ILE A 187 24.35 -4.59 10.35
N ALA A 188 23.81 -5.49 9.53
CA ALA A 188 23.92 -6.93 9.75
C ALA A 188 23.90 -7.72 8.43
N ILE A 189 24.63 -8.84 8.40
CA ILE A 189 24.56 -9.87 7.35
C ILE A 189 24.35 -11.21 8.04
N ALA A 190 23.30 -11.93 7.63
CA ALA A 190 22.89 -13.19 8.20
C ALA A 190 22.63 -14.24 7.12
N HIS A 191 22.70 -15.50 7.52
CA HIS A 191 22.26 -16.63 6.73
C HIS A 191 21.39 -17.55 7.55
N ASP A 192 20.67 -18.45 6.88
CA ASP A 192 19.85 -19.46 7.55
C ASP A 192 20.73 -20.38 8.42
N ARG A 193 20.29 -20.61 9.66
CA ARG A 193 20.97 -21.39 10.69
C ARG A 193 20.04 -22.44 11.32
N ARG A 194 19.09 -22.95 10.54
CA ARG A 194 18.19 -24.03 11.01
C ARG A 194 18.88 -25.36 11.25
N ASP A 195 20.09 -25.53 10.72
CA ASP A 195 21.04 -26.57 11.11
C ASP A 195 21.37 -26.52 12.61
N SER A 196 21.40 -25.31 13.18
CA SER A 196 21.74 -25.03 14.57
C SER A 196 20.50 -24.96 15.45
N HIS A 197 19.42 -24.31 15.01
CA HIS A 197 18.15 -24.27 15.73
C HIS A 197 16.95 -23.95 14.81
N PRO A 198 15.79 -24.62 14.93
CA PRO A 198 14.67 -24.47 13.99
C PRO A 198 14.12 -23.05 13.78
N ILE A 199 14.24 -22.16 14.77
CA ILE A 199 13.77 -20.77 14.67
C ILE A 199 14.82 -19.80 14.09
N GLN A 200 16.06 -20.25 13.87
CA GLN A 200 17.15 -19.40 13.38
C GLN A 200 17.10 -19.27 11.85
N HIS A 201 15.96 -18.80 11.35
CA HIS A 201 15.82 -18.34 9.98
C HIS A 201 16.70 -17.11 9.74
N SER A 202 17.14 -16.88 8.50
CA SER A 202 18.05 -15.79 8.15
C SER A 202 17.61 -14.41 8.67
N VAL A 203 16.30 -14.11 8.61
CA VAL A 203 15.71 -12.86 9.15
C VAL A 203 15.88 -12.77 10.66
N MET A 204 15.56 -13.84 11.39
CA MET A 204 15.64 -13.86 12.85
C MET A 204 17.08 -13.72 13.32
N VAL A 205 18.01 -14.37 12.63
CA VAL A 205 19.45 -14.20 12.87
C VAL A 205 19.86 -12.75 12.58
N ALA A 206 19.35 -12.12 11.51
CA ALA A 206 19.63 -10.71 11.23
C ALA A 206 19.14 -9.76 12.34
N VAL A 207 17.93 -9.98 12.88
CA VAL A 207 17.38 -9.20 13.99
C VAL A 207 18.25 -9.33 15.24
N GLU A 208 18.69 -10.55 15.56
CA GLU A 208 19.63 -10.80 16.66
C GLU A 208 20.96 -10.05 16.45
N LEU A 209 21.52 -10.09 15.24
CA LEU A 209 22.76 -9.39 14.89
C LEU A 209 22.61 -7.86 14.97
N VAL A 210 21.46 -7.32 14.58
CA VAL A 210 21.12 -5.89 14.81
C VAL A 210 21.04 -5.58 16.31
N SER A 211 20.46 -6.47 17.12
CA SER A 211 20.45 -6.29 18.57
C SER A 211 21.87 -6.21 19.14
N ARG A 212 22.78 -7.07 18.67
CA ARG A 212 24.21 -7.04 19.07
C ARG A 212 24.92 -5.75 18.67
N SER A 213 24.63 -5.19 17.49
CA SER A 213 25.22 -3.92 17.09
C SER A 213 24.80 -2.73 17.96
N GLN A 214 23.73 -2.92 18.76
CA GLN A 214 23.19 -1.96 19.71
C GLN A 214 23.52 -2.31 21.17
N GLY A 215 24.42 -3.28 21.40
CA GLY A 215 24.83 -3.71 22.75
C GLY A 215 23.89 -4.72 23.41
N GLY A 216 22.95 -5.29 22.66
CA GLY A 216 22.07 -6.37 23.07
C GLY A 216 22.50 -7.74 22.50
N GLY A 217 21.52 -8.54 22.07
CA GLY A 217 21.70 -9.91 21.60
C GLY A 217 21.58 -10.95 22.72
N SER A 218 20.93 -12.07 22.43
CA SER A 218 20.72 -13.19 23.37
C SER A 218 21.16 -14.54 22.84
N TRP A 219 21.21 -14.73 21.52
CA TRP A 219 21.65 -15.98 20.95
C TRP A 219 23.17 -15.99 20.87
N ASN A 220 23.77 -17.18 20.92
CA ASN A 220 25.16 -17.34 20.49
C ASN A 220 25.14 -17.76 19.01
N ILE A 221 25.70 -16.92 18.15
CA ILE A 221 25.72 -17.10 16.70
C ILE A 221 27.20 -17.17 16.35
N ASP A 222 27.71 -18.39 16.40
CA ASP A 222 29.09 -18.72 16.07
C ASP A 222 29.12 -19.10 14.58
N SER A 223 29.49 -18.13 13.74
CA SER A 223 29.75 -18.30 12.31
C SER A 223 30.62 -17.16 11.82
N GLU A 224 31.64 -17.49 11.04
CA GLU A 224 32.48 -16.51 10.35
C GLU A 224 31.79 -15.88 9.14
N HIS A 225 30.64 -16.40 8.74
CA HIS A 225 29.86 -15.96 7.58
C HIS A 225 28.69 -15.04 7.95
N VAL A 226 28.60 -14.63 9.22
CA VAL A 226 27.69 -13.57 9.67
C VAL A 226 28.46 -12.30 10.01
N TYR A 227 27.76 -11.17 9.99
CA TYR A 227 28.33 -9.88 10.36
C TYR A 227 27.30 -9.07 11.15
N HIS A 228 27.78 -8.33 12.15
CA HIS A 228 27.06 -7.22 12.73
C HIS A 228 28.01 -6.03 12.87
N LYS A 229 27.48 -4.81 12.72
CA LYS A 229 28.21 -3.60 13.04
C LYS A 229 28.71 -3.68 14.50
N PRO A 230 29.99 -3.39 14.77
CA PRO A 230 30.49 -3.38 16.15
C PRO A 230 29.74 -2.35 16.99
N PHE A 231 29.33 -2.75 18.19
CA PHE A 231 28.74 -1.81 19.13
C PHE A 231 29.81 -0.86 19.66
N SER A 232 29.57 0.45 19.53
CA SER A 232 30.41 1.50 20.10
C SER A 232 29.63 2.28 21.15
N LYS A 233 30.03 2.11 22.42
CA LYS A 233 29.47 2.87 23.54
C LYS A 233 29.78 4.37 23.40
N GLU A 234 30.97 4.70 22.91
CA GLU A 234 31.37 6.09 22.66
C GLU A 234 30.50 6.75 21.58
N GLU A 235 30.27 6.08 20.45
CA GLU A 235 29.38 6.60 19.40
C GLU A 235 27.95 6.80 19.91
N MET A 236 27.45 5.89 20.74
CA MET A 236 26.14 6.01 21.37
C MET A 236 26.08 7.22 22.32
N GLU A 237 27.08 7.40 23.18
CA GLU A 237 27.15 8.53 24.11
C GLU A 237 27.27 9.87 23.36
N ASN A 238 28.04 9.91 22.28
CA ASN A 238 28.15 11.09 21.41
C ASN A 238 26.81 11.44 20.75
N LYS A 239 26.09 10.46 20.20
CA LYS A 239 24.73 10.67 19.65
C LYS A 239 23.76 11.20 20.71
N ILE A 240 23.78 10.65 21.92
CA ILE A 240 22.95 11.14 23.03
C ILE A 240 23.29 12.61 23.35
N ALA A 241 24.57 12.96 23.40
CA ALA A 241 25.01 14.32 23.68
C ALA A 241 24.55 15.29 22.59
N GLU A 242 24.63 14.92 21.31
CA GLU A 242 24.11 15.72 20.20
C GLU A 242 22.59 15.91 20.28
N ILE A 243 21.84 14.84 20.51
CA ILE A 243 20.37 14.91 20.64
C ILE A 243 19.96 15.83 21.79
N LYS A 244 20.65 15.76 22.94
CA LYS A 244 20.39 16.65 24.08
C LYS A 244 20.70 18.11 23.78
N LYS A 245 21.71 18.41 22.95
CA LYS A 245 21.99 19.78 22.49
C LYS A 245 20.84 20.31 21.63
N SER A 246 20.29 19.49 20.73
CA SER A 246 19.21 19.89 19.82
C SER A 246 17.82 19.88 20.47
N ASN A 247 17.59 19.02 21.47
CA ASN A 247 16.31 18.84 22.15
C ASN A 247 16.51 18.63 23.67
N PRO A 248 16.80 19.70 24.44
CA PRO A 248 17.16 19.59 25.86
C PRO A 248 16.04 19.00 26.75
N ASP A 249 14.77 19.21 26.38
CA ASP A 249 13.61 18.78 27.17
C ASP A 249 13.09 17.37 26.82
N LYS A 250 13.66 16.69 25.82
CA LYS A 250 13.20 15.35 25.39
C LYS A 250 14.14 14.26 25.87
N ASP A 251 13.56 13.08 26.15
CA ASP A 251 14.34 11.88 26.44
C ASP A 251 15.12 11.45 25.19
N ALA A 252 16.43 11.68 25.21
CA ALA A 252 17.34 11.34 24.12
C ALA A 252 17.33 9.85 23.76
N LYS A 253 16.94 8.96 24.70
CA LYS A 253 16.83 7.52 24.43
C LYS A 253 15.78 7.19 23.36
N LYS A 254 14.75 8.02 23.20
CA LYS A 254 13.71 7.83 22.17
C LYS A 254 14.22 8.06 20.74
N PHE A 255 15.38 8.68 20.59
CA PHE A 255 16.00 8.99 19.30
C PHE A 255 17.18 8.05 18.99
N LEU A 256 17.50 7.12 19.89
CA LEU A 256 18.46 6.07 19.61
C LEU A 256 17.85 5.03 18.66
N PRO A 257 18.69 4.35 17.85
CA PRO A 257 18.23 3.21 17.06
C PRO A 257 17.51 2.20 17.97
N TYR A 258 16.33 1.76 17.54
CA TYR A 258 15.56 0.75 18.24
C TYR A 258 15.38 -0.46 17.34
N LEU A 259 16.20 -1.50 17.58
CA LEU A 259 16.25 -2.70 16.75
C LEU A 259 16.35 -2.33 15.27
N CYS A 260 15.43 -2.81 14.44
CA CYS A 260 15.43 -2.61 12.99
C CYS A 260 14.61 -1.38 12.55
N THR A 261 14.24 -0.48 13.47
CA THR A 261 13.36 0.66 13.14
C THR A 261 14.07 1.63 12.19
N GLY A 262 13.48 1.86 11.02
CA GLY A 262 14.04 2.73 9.98
C GLY A 262 15.14 2.08 9.13
N TYR A 263 15.35 0.77 9.24
CA TYR A 263 16.27 0.02 8.39
C TYR A 263 15.56 -0.68 7.24
N ASP A 264 16.30 -0.87 6.15
CA ASP A 264 15.89 -1.69 5.02
C ASP A 264 16.42 -3.11 5.18
N ILE A 265 15.63 -4.08 4.73
CA ILE A 265 15.98 -5.49 4.74
C ILE A 265 16.00 -6.04 3.32
N TYR A 266 17.08 -6.75 2.99
CA TYR A 266 17.30 -7.39 1.70
C TYR A 266 17.46 -8.88 1.92
N ILE A 267 16.53 -9.68 1.37
CA ILE A 267 16.49 -11.12 1.59
C ILE A 267 16.46 -11.87 0.25
N SER A 268 17.17 -12.99 0.17
CA SER A 268 17.28 -13.78 -1.06
C SER A 268 16.03 -14.62 -1.36
N ARG A 269 15.13 -14.81 -0.39
CA ARG A 269 13.90 -15.57 -0.49
C ARG A 269 12.82 -14.92 0.36
N GLU A 270 11.56 -14.96 -0.08
CA GLU A 270 10.43 -14.46 0.71
C GLU A 270 10.43 -15.06 2.13
N PRO A 271 10.26 -14.24 3.18
CA PRO A 271 10.25 -14.73 4.56
C PRO A 271 9.00 -15.55 4.85
N CYS A 272 9.08 -16.41 5.87
CA CYS A 272 7.90 -17.11 6.39
C CYS A 272 7.03 -16.20 7.28
N VAL A 273 5.97 -16.76 7.85
CA VAL A 273 5.05 -16.05 8.75
C VAL A 273 5.68 -15.60 10.08
N MET A 274 6.73 -16.28 10.54
CA MET A 274 7.52 -15.93 11.73
C MET A 274 8.52 -14.83 11.39
#